data_AF-A0A5B9MGV9-F1
#
_entry.id   AF-A0A5B9MGV9-F1
#
_cell.length_a   1.000
_cell.length_b   1.000
_cell.length_c   1.000
_cell.angle_alpha   90.00
_cell.angle_beta   90.00
_cell.angle_gamma   90.00
#
_symmetry.space_group_name_H-M   'P 1'
#
loop_
_entity.id
_entity.type
_entity.pdbx_description
1 polymer ?
#
loop_
_entity_poly.entity_id
_entity_poly.type
_entity_poly.pdbx_seq_one_letter_code
_entity_poly.pdbx_strand_id
1 'polypeptide(L)'
;MTTQLHSLTALRLQRQQRYQEAKAATAPTLAPMTLMDRLQHLDAVVGVLESLQPIDARPLAQALLASLLRLSWARTSGKPHTCPEAAEIPLKLFNRKAIDKPTLTRLRSLTAPEASVRDVIAGCRDLMVWLAMDRGAVLA
;
A
#
# COMPACT_ATOMS: atom_id res chain seq x y z
N MET A 1 -53.38 11.70 -26.62
CA MET A 1 -51.95 12.08 -26.49
C MET A 1 -51.35 11.49 -25.20
N THR A 2 -51.19 10.17 -25.08
CA THR A 2 -50.75 9.50 -23.82
C THR A 2 -49.63 8.47 -24.03
N THR A 3 -49.29 8.16 -25.28
CA THR A 3 -48.34 7.09 -25.63
C THR A 3 -46.87 7.51 -25.54
N GLN A 4 -46.54 8.82 -25.57
CA GLN A 4 -45.14 9.27 -25.52
C GLN A 4 -44.55 9.39 -24.12
N LEU A 5 -45.37 9.50 -23.07
CA LEU A 5 -44.87 9.58 -21.69
C LEU A 5 -44.43 8.22 -21.15
N HIS A 6 -45.09 7.13 -21.57
CA HIS A 6 -44.79 5.76 -21.13
C HIS A 6 -43.46 5.22 -21.70
N SER A 7 -43.07 5.65 -22.91
CA SER A 7 -41.81 5.24 -23.53
C SER A 7 -40.59 5.86 -22.84
N LEU A 8 -40.71 7.09 -22.33
CA LEU A 8 -39.63 7.81 -21.66
C LEU A 8 -39.38 7.29 -20.23
N THR A 9 -40.41 6.85 -19.52
CA THR A 9 -40.26 6.20 -18.20
C THR A 9 -39.65 4.81 -18.34
N ALA A 10 -40.07 4.02 -19.34
CA ALA A 10 -39.50 2.70 -19.61
C ALA A 10 -37.99 2.78 -19.93
N LEU A 11 -37.58 3.75 -20.75
CA LEU A 11 -36.16 3.97 -21.09
C LEU A 11 -35.32 4.39 -19.87
N ARG A 12 -35.86 5.20 -18.97
CA ARG A 12 -35.17 5.59 -17.72
C ARG A 12 -34.96 4.40 -16.78
N LEU A 13 -35.99 3.56 -16.62
CA LEU A 13 -35.91 2.36 -15.78
C LEU A 13 -34.91 1.34 -16.33
N GLN A 14 -34.93 1.11 -17.65
CA GLN A 14 -33.98 0.20 -18.29
C GLN A 14 -32.53 0.69 -18.19
N ARG A 15 -32.31 2.01 -18.24
CA ARG A 15 -30.97 2.60 -18.03
C ARG A 15 -30.51 2.49 -16.58
N GLN A 16 -31.41 2.65 -15.61
CA GLN A 16 -31.10 2.42 -14.20
C GLN A 16 -30.78 0.96 -13.90
N GLN A 17 -31.53 0.00 -14.45
CA GLN A 17 -31.24 -1.42 -14.29
C GLN A 17 -29.86 -1.79 -14.85
N ARG A 18 -29.54 -1.36 -16.08
CA ARG A 18 -28.21 -1.58 -16.66
C ARG A 18 -27.09 -0.94 -15.84
N TYR A 19 -27.33 0.21 -15.23
CA TYR A 19 -26.36 0.85 -14.35
C TYR A 19 -26.15 0.05 -13.06
N GLN A 20 -27.21 -0.50 -12.47
CA GLN A 20 -27.12 -1.36 -11.29
C GLN A 20 -26.43 -2.70 -11.60
N GLU A 21 -26.73 -3.31 -12.75
CA GLU A 21 -26.06 -4.52 -13.24
C GLU A 21 -24.58 -4.29 -13.53
N ALA A 22 -24.24 -3.17 -14.18
CA ALA A 22 -22.85 -2.78 -14.41
C ALA A 22 -22.11 -2.51 -13.10
N LYS A 23 -22.76 -1.89 -12.11
CA LYS A 23 -22.21 -1.63 -10.78
C LYS A 23 -22.01 -2.93 -9.97
N ALA A 24 -22.88 -3.91 -10.14
CA ALA A 24 -22.75 -5.23 -9.55
C ALA A 24 -21.64 -6.06 -10.22
N ALA A 25 -21.44 -5.92 -11.54
CA ALA A 25 -20.44 -6.64 -12.31
C ALA A 25 -19.01 -6.06 -12.23
N THR A 26 -18.85 -4.81 -11.75
CA THR A 26 -17.55 -4.13 -11.64
C THR A 26 -16.95 -4.09 -10.24
N ALA A 27 -17.53 -4.79 -9.27
CA ALA A 27 -16.79 -5.08 -8.05
C ALA A 27 -15.85 -6.26 -8.37
N PRO A 28 -14.54 -6.03 -8.61
CA PRO A 28 -13.62 -7.16 -8.68
C PRO A 28 -13.76 -7.88 -7.35
N THR A 29 -14.29 -9.10 -7.40
CA THR A 29 -14.23 -10.02 -6.27
C THR A 29 -12.78 -10.44 -6.20
N LEU A 30 -11.94 -9.54 -5.68
CA LEU A 30 -10.59 -9.84 -5.27
C LEU A 30 -10.77 -10.94 -4.22
N ALA A 31 -10.41 -12.16 -4.58
CA ALA A 31 -10.32 -13.24 -3.61
C ALA A 31 -9.60 -12.68 -2.38
N PRO A 32 -10.08 -12.94 -1.16
CA PRO A 32 -9.49 -12.39 0.05
C PRO A 32 -8.06 -12.93 0.18
N MET A 33 -7.10 -12.19 -0.37
CA MET A 33 -5.67 -12.47 -0.21
C MET A 33 -5.29 -12.19 1.23
N THR A 34 -4.61 -13.16 1.84
CA THR A 34 -4.06 -12.99 3.17
C THR A 34 -2.94 -11.93 3.14
N LEU A 35 -2.59 -11.39 4.32
CA LEU A 35 -1.45 -10.47 4.43
C LEU A 35 -0.16 -11.12 3.88
N MET A 36 0.03 -12.41 4.14
CA MET A 36 1.21 -13.15 3.68
C MET A 36 1.25 -13.23 2.15
N ASP A 37 0.13 -13.53 1.49
CA ASP A 37 0.06 -13.57 0.03
C ASP A 37 0.43 -12.20 -0.57
N ARG A 38 -0.04 -11.11 0.04
CA ARG A 38 0.28 -9.75 -0.42
C ARG A 38 1.76 -9.41 -0.25
N LEU A 39 2.37 -9.82 0.87
CA LEU A 39 3.80 -9.61 1.12
C LEU A 39 4.66 -10.43 0.15
N GLN A 40 4.27 -11.66 -0.18
CA GLN A 40 4.95 -12.47 -1.20
C GLN A 40 4.88 -11.82 -2.59
N HIS A 41 3.74 -11.25 -2.98
CA HIS A 41 3.64 -10.50 -4.23
C HIS A 41 4.54 -9.27 -4.24
N LEU A 42 4.66 -8.56 -3.11
CA LEU A 42 5.56 -7.41 -2.99
C LEU A 42 7.04 -7.82 -3.03
N ASP A 43 7.39 -8.98 -2.51
CA ASP A 43 8.76 -9.51 -2.63
C ASP A 43 9.14 -9.83 -4.08
N ALA A 44 8.19 -10.37 -4.87
CA ALA A 44 8.38 -10.52 -6.32
C ALA A 44 8.60 -9.16 -7.02
N VAL A 45 7.88 -8.10 -6.62
CA VAL A 45 8.11 -6.74 -7.12
C VAL A 45 9.52 -6.27 -6.75
N VAL A 46 9.97 -6.50 -5.52
CA VAL A 46 11.35 -6.19 -5.10
C VAL A 46 12.38 -6.92 -5.97
N GLY A 47 12.17 -8.20 -6.27
CA GLY A 47 13.04 -8.94 -7.19
C GLY A 47 13.13 -8.32 -8.58
N VAL A 48 12.02 -7.80 -9.12
CA VAL A 48 12.04 -7.03 -10.37
C VAL A 48 12.82 -5.73 -10.21
N LEU A 49 12.61 -4.98 -9.12
CA LEU A 49 13.33 -3.72 -8.87
C LEU A 49 14.85 -3.88 -8.83
N GLU A 50 15.35 -5.02 -8.34
CA GLU A 50 16.79 -5.31 -8.34
C GLU A 50 17.37 -5.53 -9.73
N SER A 51 16.55 -5.96 -10.69
CA SER A 51 16.97 -6.18 -12.08
C SER A 51 16.96 -4.92 -12.94
N LEU A 52 16.31 -3.84 -12.46
CA LEU A 52 16.17 -2.59 -13.18
C LEU A 52 17.42 -1.69 -13.05
N GLN A 53 17.58 -0.77 -14.00
CA GLN A 53 18.58 0.28 -13.86
C GLN A 53 18.24 1.18 -12.65
N PRO A 54 19.22 1.70 -11.91
CA PRO A 54 18.97 2.49 -10.70
C PRO A 54 18.09 3.72 -10.93
N ILE A 55 18.12 4.31 -12.13
CA ILE A 55 17.32 5.49 -12.48
C ILE A 55 15.83 5.17 -12.52
N ASP A 56 15.45 3.99 -13.02
CA ASP A 56 14.06 3.52 -13.12
C ASP A 56 13.59 2.86 -11.83
N ALA A 57 14.50 2.17 -11.14
CA ALA A 57 14.21 1.47 -9.90
C ALA A 57 13.93 2.43 -8.73
N ARG A 58 14.61 3.59 -8.69
CA ARG A 58 14.51 4.57 -7.60
C ARG A 58 13.08 5.05 -7.30
N PRO A 59 12.32 5.61 -8.25
CA PRO A 59 10.98 6.12 -7.95
C PRO A 59 10.03 5.01 -7.47
N LEU A 60 10.18 3.80 -8.04
CA LEU A 60 9.38 2.64 -7.65
C LEU A 60 9.75 2.13 -6.25
N ALA A 61 11.04 2.04 -5.94
CA ALA A 61 11.53 1.63 -4.63
C ALA A 61 11.11 2.64 -3.53
N GLN A 62 11.15 3.94 -3.82
CA GLN A 62 10.67 4.96 -2.88
C GLN A 62 9.15 4.90 -2.68
N ALA A 63 8.38 4.69 -3.75
CA ALA A 63 6.93 4.52 -3.67
C ALA A 63 6.55 3.28 -2.85
N LEU A 64 7.29 2.18 -3.05
CA LEU A 64 7.13 0.95 -2.27
C LEU A 64 7.47 1.19 -0.79
N LEU A 65 8.62 1.79 -0.49
CA LEU A 65 9.03 2.13 0.87
C LEU A 65 7.97 2.98 1.58
N ALA A 66 7.49 4.04 0.92
CA ALA A 66 6.45 4.92 1.45
C ALA A 66 5.15 4.14 1.76
N SER A 67 4.78 3.19 0.90
CA SER A 67 3.59 2.37 1.07
C SER A 67 3.72 1.40 2.25
N LEU A 68 4.88 0.74 2.39
CA LEU A 68 5.20 -0.14 3.51
C LEU A 68 5.24 0.62 4.83
N LEU A 69 5.84 1.81 4.85
CA LEU A 69 5.83 2.68 6.03
C LEU A 69 4.40 3.10 6.40
N ARG A 70 3.56 3.49 5.45
CA ARG A 70 2.14 3.80 5.75
C ARG A 70 1.38 2.60 6.28
N LEU A 71 1.63 1.40 5.73
CA LEU A 71 1.03 0.17 6.23
C LEU A 71 1.49 -0.14 7.67
N SER A 72 2.78 0.06 7.96
CA SER A 72 3.33 -0.09 9.32
C SER A 72 2.69 0.88 10.30
N TRP A 73 2.44 2.12 9.88
CA TRP A 73 1.74 3.11 10.67
C TRP A 73 0.27 2.75 10.86
N ALA A 74 -0.44 2.35 9.81
CA ALA A 74 -1.84 1.93 9.90
C ALA A 74 -2.01 0.80 10.93
N ARG A 75 -1.12 -0.20 10.91
CA ARG A 75 -1.14 -1.33 11.84
C ARG A 75 -0.79 -0.94 13.29
N THR A 76 0.15 -0.04 13.49
CA THR A 76 0.55 0.40 14.84
C THR A 76 -0.43 1.41 15.44
N SER A 77 -1.03 2.24 14.60
CA SER A 77 -1.93 3.32 15.01
C SER A 77 -3.38 2.91 15.18
N GLY A 78 -3.81 1.83 14.51
CA GLY A 78 -5.22 1.48 14.36
C GLY A 78 -6.00 2.48 13.50
N LYS A 79 -5.32 3.38 12.77
CA LYS A 79 -5.94 4.45 11.95
C LYS A 79 -5.59 4.26 10.47
N PRO A 80 -6.24 3.31 9.77
CA PRO A 80 -5.91 2.96 8.39
C PRO A 80 -6.19 4.08 7.38
N HIS A 81 -7.07 5.02 7.70
CA HIS A 81 -7.42 6.14 6.82
C HIS A 81 -6.45 7.32 6.92
N THR A 82 -5.47 7.27 7.82
CA THR A 82 -4.45 8.32 7.91
C THR A 82 -3.36 8.09 6.87
N CYS A 83 -3.09 9.10 6.03
CA CYS A 83 -2.04 9.08 5.02
C CYS A 83 -0.92 10.06 5.39
N PRO A 84 -0.12 9.78 6.43
CA PRO A 84 1.00 10.64 6.78
C PRO A 84 2.07 10.64 5.68
N GLU A 85 2.86 11.70 5.67
CA GLU A 85 4.06 11.79 4.84
C GLU A 85 5.07 10.73 5.27
N ALA A 86 5.68 10.03 4.30
CA ALA A 86 6.55 8.89 4.56
C ALA A 86 7.76 9.25 5.44
N ALA A 87 8.33 10.45 5.26
CA ALA A 87 9.47 10.94 6.03
C ALA A 87 9.16 11.13 7.53
N GLU A 88 7.89 11.37 7.89
CA GLU A 88 7.48 11.55 9.29
C GLU A 88 7.20 10.22 10.01
N ILE A 89 6.91 9.16 9.25
CA ILE A 89 6.46 7.88 9.80
C ILE A 89 7.50 7.26 10.75
N PRO A 90 8.82 7.23 10.43
CA PRO A 90 9.82 6.67 11.34
C PRO A 90 9.76 7.30 12.74
N LEU A 91 9.67 8.62 12.83
CA LEU A 91 9.57 9.33 14.10
C LEU A 91 8.26 8.99 14.83
N LYS A 92 7.14 8.90 14.11
CA LYS A 92 5.85 8.52 14.68
C LYS A 92 5.84 7.09 15.23
N LEU A 93 6.50 6.15 14.55
CA LEU A 93 6.66 4.76 15.01
C LEU A 93 7.52 4.70 16.28
N PHE A 94 8.63 5.45 16.32
CA PHE A 94 9.51 5.53 17.49
C PHE A 94 8.80 6.14 18.70
N ASN A 95 8.06 7.23 18.52
CA ASN A 95 7.29 7.87 19.60
C ASN A 95 6.22 6.94 20.19
N ARG A 96 5.77 5.94 19.42
CA ARG A 96 4.88 4.87 19.87
C ARG A 96 5.57 3.64 20.42
N LYS A 97 6.90 3.66 20.54
CA LYS A 97 7.72 2.52 20.97
C LYS A 97 7.51 1.26 20.10
N ALA A 98 7.12 1.45 18.83
CA ALA A 98 6.93 0.35 17.88
C ALA A 98 8.25 -0.09 17.21
N ILE A 99 9.25 0.80 17.21
CA ILE A 99 10.60 0.57 16.72
C ILE A 99 11.60 1.19 17.71
N ASP A 100 12.84 0.73 17.67
CA ASP A 100 13.94 1.25 18.48
C ASP A 100 14.67 2.43 17.80
N LYS A 101 15.64 3.02 18.50
CA LYS A 101 16.40 4.18 18.01
C LYS A 101 17.30 3.84 16.81
N PRO A 102 18.00 2.69 16.77
CA PRO A 102 18.70 2.22 15.57
C PRO A 102 17.80 2.12 14.34
N THR A 103 16.61 1.49 14.47
CA THR A 103 15.66 1.36 13.35
C THR A 103 15.14 2.72 12.89
N LEU A 104 14.86 3.63 13.82
CA LEU A 104 14.51 5.02 13.49
C LEU A 104 15.57 5.68 12.59
N THR A 105 16.84 5.62 12.98
CA THR A 105 17.93 6.24 12.22
C THR A 105 18.05 5.63 10.83
N ARG A 106 17.97 4.29 10.73
CA ARG A 106 18.01 3.57 9.46
C ARG A 106 16.83 3.96 8.56
N LEU A 107 15.61 3.94 9.06
CA LEU A 107 14.45 4.31 8.25
C LEU A 107 14.51 5.77 7.76
N ARG A 108 15.01 6.70 8.59
CA ARG A 108 15.21 8.09 8.18
C ARG A 108 16.24 8.22 7.06
N SER A 109 17.36 7.48 7.12
CA SER A 109 18.35 7.51 6.05
C SER A 109 17.80 6.95 4.74
N LEU A 110 16.92 5.94 4.80
CA LEU A 110 16.27 5.36 3.62
C LEU A 110 15.24 6.30 2.97
N THR A 111 14.59 7.17 3.76
CA THR A 111 13.68 8.20 3.23
C THR A 111 14.39 9.42 2.66
N ALA A 112 15.71 9.53 2.83
CA ALA A 112 16.47 10.65 2.32
C ALA A 112 16.58 10.61 0.78
N PRO A 113 16.60 11.76 0.10
CA PRO A 113 16.78 11.82 -1.36
C PRO A 113 18.09 11.16 -1.83
N GLU A 114 19.13 11.22 -1.01
CA GLU A 114 20.46 10.69 -1.32
C GLU A 114 20.58 9.17 -1.12
N ALA A 115 19.54 8.51 -0.58
CA ALA A 115 19.58 7.09 -0.27
C ALA A 115 19.92 6.25 -1.52
N SER A 116 20.80 5.27 -1.37
CA SER A 116 21.10 4.36 -2.48
C SER A 116 19.89 3.48 -2.75
N VAL A 117 19.64 3.17 -4.04
CA VAL A 117 18.48 2.35 -4.42
C VAL A 117 18.57 0.95 -3.80
N ARG A 118 19.79 0.41 -3.69
CA ARG A 118 20.06 -0.87 -3.02
C ARG A 118 19.63 -0.83 -1.56
N ASP A 119 19.96 0.24 -0.83
CA ASP A 119 19.59 0.35 0.58
C ASP A 119 18.07 0.50 0.75
N VAL A 120 17.42 1.27 -0.13
CA VAL A 120 15.96 1.42 -0.13
C VAL A 120 15.27 0.09 -0.37
N ILE A 121 15.76 -0.70 -1.33
CA ILE A 121 15.25 -2.05 -1.63
C ILE A 121 15.44 -2.98 -0.42
N ALA A 122 16.63 -2.99 0.19
CA ALA A 122 16.90 -3.77 1.39
C ALA A 122 15.95 -3.38 2.54
N GLY A 123 15.73 -2.08 2.75
CA GLY A 123 14.79 -1.58 3.74
C GLY A 123 13.33 -1.96 3.46
N CYS A 124 12.93 -2.09 2.19
CA CYS A 124 11.61 -2.61 1.83
C CYS A 124 11.46 -4.06 2.29
N ARG A 125 12.49 -4.90 2.11
CA ARG A 125 12.48 -6.29 2.60
C ARG A 125 12.40 -6.36 4.12
N ASP A 126 13.22 -5.58 4.82
CA ASP A 126 13.20 -5.50 6.29
C ASP A 126 11.80 -5.15 6.80
N LEU A 127 11.14 -4.17 6.18
CA LEU A 127 9.77 -3.78 6.54
C LEU A 127 8.73 -4.85 6.19
N MET A 128 8.87 -5.57 5.08
CA MET A 128 7.99 -6.68 4.73
C MET A 128 8.11 -7.82 5.75
N VAL A 129 9.33 -8.16 6.18
CA VAL A 129 9.56 -9.15 7.24
C VAL A 129 8.94 -8.68 8.55
N TRP A 130 9.17 -7.42 8.93
CA TRP A 130 8.58 -6.83 10.13
C TRP A 130 7.04 -6.84 10.10
N LEU A 131 6.44 -6.62 8.93
CA LEU A 131 5.00 -6.72 8.72
C LEU A 131 4.50 -8.19 8.70
N ALA A 132 5.32 -9.13 8.26
CA ALA A 132 4.97 -10.56 8.27
C ALA A 132 4.98 -11.13 9.69
N MET A 133 5.86 -10.64 10.55
CA MET A 133 5.98 -11.12 11.93
C MET A 133 4.95 -10.43 12.85
N ASP A 134 4.27 -11.22 13.68
CA ASP A 134 3.30 -10.67 14.64
C ASP A 134 4.02 -10.12 15.87
N ARG A 135 4.14 -8.77 15.99
CA ARG A 135 4.62 -7.89 17.08
C ARG A 135 5.74 -8.33 18.07
N GLY A 136 6.31 -9.51 17.97
CA GLY A 136 7.26 -10.07 18.95
C GLY A 136 8.46 -10.78 18.33
N ALA A 137 8.58 -10.81 17.00
CA ALA A 137 9.73 -11.41 16.34
C ALA A 137 10.44 -10.37 15.45
N VAL A 138 11.64 -10.01 15.91
CA VAL A 138 12.75 -9.41 15.17
C VAL A 138 12.63 -7.92 14.80
N LEU A 139 12.93 -7.08 15.79
CA LEU A 139 13.85 -5.94 15.65
C LEU A 139 14.79 -5.96 16.88
N ALA A 140 15.52 -7.07 17.02
CA ALA A 140 16.62 -7.23 17.98
C ALA A 140 17.94 -7.24 17.22
#